data_AF-A0A1F3B854-F1
#
_entry.id   AF-A0A1F3B854-F1
#
_cell.length_a   1.000
_cell.length_b   1.000
_cell.length_c   1.000
_cell.angle_alpha   90.00
_cell.angle_beta   90.00
_cell.angle_gamma   90.00
#
_symmetry.space_group_name_H-M   'P 1'
#
loop_
_entity.id
_entity.type
_entity.pdbx_description
1 polymer ?
#
loop_
_entity_poly.entity_id
_entity_poly.type
_entity_poly.pdbx_seq_one_letter_code
_entity_poly.pdbx_strand_id
1 'polypeptide(L)' 'MVISHRSGETEDTTIADLAVATGAGQIKTGAPSRSERVAKYNQLLRIEEDLGERALFAGEAVFSRTARKAGAG' A
#
# COMPACT_ATOMS: atom_id res chain seq x y z
N MET A 1 2.17 -4.25 9.38
CA MET A 1 2.51 -5.48 8.62
C MET A 1 3.04 -4.99 7.29
N VAL A 2 4.10 -5.57 6.73
CA VAL A 2 4.63 -5.12 5.42
C VAL A 2 4.28 -6.15 4.37
N ILE A 3 3.56 -5.75 3.33
CA ILE A 3 3.29 -6.60 2.17
C ILE A 3 4.41 -6.40 1.15
N SER A 4 4.97 -7.49 0.61
CA SER A 4 6.12 -7.43 -0.30
C SER A 4 6.00 -8.39 -1.48
N HIS A 5 6.60 -8.02 -2.62
CA HIS A 5 6.73 -8.92 -3.77
C HIS A 5 7.73 -10.06 -3.56
N ARG A 6 7.76 -11.00 -4.51
CA ARG A 6 8.81 -12.03 -4.68
C ARG A 6 9.59 -11.79 -5.98
N SER A 7 10.76 -12.41 -6.15
CA SER A 7 11.71 -12.12 -7.24
C SER A 7 11.24 -12.41 -8.67
N GLY A 8 10.08 -13.06 -8.85
CA GLY A 8 9.39 -13.21 -10.13
C GLY A 8 8.22 -12.22 -10.24
N GLU A 9 8.54 -10.94 -10.40
CA GLU A 9 7.54 -9.87 -10.53
C GLU A 9 6.83 -9.97 -11.88
N THR A 10 5.50 -10.01 -11.85
CA THR A 10 4.63 -9.81 -13.01
C THR A 10 3.91 -8.47 -12.88
N GLU A 11 3.16 -8.05 -13.90
CA GLU A 11 2.27 -6.87 -13.81
C GLU A 11 1.04 -7.10 -12.91
N ASP A 12 0.91 -8.24 -12.24
CA ASP A 12 -0.13 -8.46 -11.22
C ASP A 12 -0.02 -7.39 -10.12
N THR A 13 -1.17 -6.83 -9.77
CA THR A 13 -1.27 -5.71 -8.81
C THR A 13 -1.96 -6.10 -7.52
N THR A 14 -2.30 -7.38 -7.33
CA THR A 14 -3.07 -7.89 -6.19
C THR A 14 -2.48 -7.47 -4.83
N ILE A 15 -1.15 -7.33 -4.74
CA ILE A 15 -0.50 -6.92 -3.48
C ILE A 15 -0.79 -5.46 -3.10
N ALA A 16 -1.10 -4.58 -4.06
CA ALA A 16 -1.53 -3.21 -3.81
C ALA A 16 -2.93 -3.19 -3.18
N ASP A 17 -3.89 -3.91 -3.78
CA ASP A 17 -5.25 -4.04 -3.26
C ASP A 17 -5.25 -4.67 -1.87
N LEU A 18 -4.46 -5.73 -1.66
CA LEU A 18 -4.34 -6.38 -0.36
C LEU A 18 -3.77 -5.44 0.71
N ALA A 19 -2.81 -4.57 0.36
CA ALA A 19 -2.21 -3.63 1.30
C ALA A 19 -3.23 -2.59 1.80
N VAL A 20 -4.08 -2.10 0.90
CA VAL A 20 -5.13 -1.15 1.25
C VAL A 20 -6.26 -1.85 2.00
N ALA A 21 -6.76 -2.98 1.49
CA ALA A 21 -7.89 -3.71 2.08
C ALA A 21 -7.63 -4.18 3.51
N THR A 22 -6.37 -4.53 3.84
CA THR A 22 -6.00 -4.97 5.19
C THR A 22 -5.56 -3.82 6.11
N GLY A 23 -5.48 -2.58 5.61
CA GLY A 23 -4.90 -1.47 6.35
C GLY A 23 -3.45 -1.76 6.76
N ALA A 24 -2.66 -2.45 5.91
CA ALA A 24 -1.30 -2.87 6.24
C ALA A 24 -0.40 -1.68 6.61
N GLY A 25 -0.67 -0.53 5.99
CA GLY A 25 0.02 0.74 6.16
C GLY A 25 1.34 0.83 5.39
N GLN A 26 1.98 -0.31 5.09
CA GLN A 26 3.25 -0.36 4.37
C GLN A 26 3.23 -1.43 3.28
N ILE A 27 3.76 -1.07 2.11
CA ILE A 27 3.98 -1.95 0.98
C ILE A 27 5.41 -1.79 0.45
N LYS A 28 6.06 -2.90 0.11
CA LYS A 28 7.40 -2.94 -0.48
C LYS A 28 7.32 -3.61 -1.85
N THR A 29 7.33 -2.78 -2.90
CA THR A 29 7.18 -3.25 -4.28
C THR A 29 8.39 -2.95 -5.18
N GLY A 30 9.55 -2.62 -4.58
CA GLY A 30 10.78 -2.29 -5.31
C GLY A 30 10.83 -0.85 -5.81
N ALA A 31 11.90 -0.49 -6.52
CA ALA A 31 12.04 0.86 -7.08
C ALA A 31 10.99 1.11 -8.19
N PRO A 32 10.58 2.38 -8.43
CA PRO A 32 9.66 2.76 -9.51
C PRO A 32 10.37 2.71 -10.88
N SER A 33 10.86 1.54 -11.24
CA SER A 33 11.54 1.23 -12.49
C SER A 33 11.12 -0.16 -12.95
N ARG A 34 10.99 -0.32 -14.26
CA ARG A 34 10.36 -1.48 -14.92
C ARG A 34 8.84 -1.57 -14.73
N SER A 35 8.16 -2.02 -15.80
CA SER A 35 6.70 -1.99 -15.91
C SER A 35 6.00 -2.76 -14.80
N GLU A 36 6.55 -3.90 -14.35
CA GLU A 36 5.91 -4.75 -13.35
C GLU A 36 5.77 -4.08 -11.97
N ARG A 37 6.72 -3.20 -11.63
CA ARG A 37 6.72 -2.44 -10.37
C ARG A 37 5.86 -1.19 -10.50
N VAL A 38 5.99 -0.49 -11.63
CA VAL A 38 5.17 0.69 -11.96
C VAL A 38 3.68 0.33 -11.97
N ALA A 39 3.30 -0.85 -12.46
CA ALA A 39 1.92 -1.33 -12.43
C ALA A 39 1.30 -1.29 -11.02
N LYS A 40 2.06 -1.69 -10.00
CA LYS A 40 1.59 -1.70 -8.59
C LYS A 40 1.48 -0.29 -8.02
N TYR A 41 2.41 0.61 -8.35
CA TYR A 41 2.28 2.03 -8.00
C TYR A 41 1.07 2.68 -8.67
N ASN A 42 0.86 2.43 -9.96
CA ASN A 42 -0.30 2.94 -10.68
C ASN A 42 -1.62 2.39 -10.10
N GLN A 43 -1.63 1.15 -9.62
CA GLN A 43 -2.80 0.61 -8.94
C GLN A 43 -3.06 1.33 -7.62
N LEU A 44 -2.04 1.67 -6.83
CA LEU A 44 -2.22 2.48 -5.62
C LEU A 44 -2.82 3.86 -5.94
N LEU A 45 -2.38 4.50 -7.03
CA LEU A 45 -2.96 5.77 -7.49
C LEU A 45 -4.43 5.63 -7.88
N ARG A 46 -4.80 4.56 -8.61
CA ARG A 46 -6.21 4.29 -8.94
C ARG A 46 -7.06 4.05 -7.70
N ILE A 47 -6.56 3.27 -6.74
CA ILE A 47 -7.27 3.04 -5.48
C ILE A 47 -7.45 4.34 -4.69
N GLU A 48 -6.43 5.21 -4.66
CA GLU A 48 -6.52 6.55 -4.05
C GLU A 48 -7.58 7.40 -4.75
N GLU A 49 -7.58 7.45 -6.08
CA GLU A 49 -8.59 8.14 -6.89
C GLU A 49 -10.01 7.61 -6.61
N ASP A 50 -10.20 6.29 -6.54
CA ASP A 50 -11.49 5.64 -6.27
C ASP A 50 -12.01 5.91 -4.84
N LEU A 51 -11.11 6.00 -3.86
CA LEU A 51 -11.47 6.31 -2.48
C LEU A 51 -11.81 7.80 -2.29
N GLY A 52 -11.21 8.69 -3.09
CA GLY A 52 -11.38 10.13 -3.02
C GLY A 52 -11.04 10.66 -1.62
N GLU A 53 -11.94 11.45 -1.04
CA GLU A 53 -11.74 12.05 0.29
C GLU A 53 -11.61 11.03 1.44
N ARG A 54 -11.93 9.75 1.19
CA ARG A 54 -11.79 8.68 2.18
C ARG A 54 -10.38 8.07 2.17
N ALA A 55 -9.52 8.42 1.21
CA ALA A 55 -8.15 7.93 1.16
C ALA A 55 -7.33 8.52 2.32
N LEU A 56 -6.56 7.67 3.00
CA LEU A 56 -5.71 8.08 4.12
C LEU A 56 -4.28 7.60 3.91
N PHE A 57 -3.35 8.56 3.78
CA PHE A 57 -1.92 8.28 3.82
C PHE A 57 -1.38 8.46 5.24
N ALA A 58 -1.03 7.34 5.89
CA ALA A 58 -0.60 7.35 7.29
C ALA A 58 0.75 8.04 7.53
N GLY A 59 1.57 8.27 6.50
CA GLY A 59 2.89 8.91 6.63
C GLY A 59 3.75 8.27 7.73
N GLU A 60 4.40 9.10 8.55
CA GLU A 60 5.24 8.63 9.66
C GLU A 60 4.45 7.91 10.77
N ALA A 61 3.15 8.16 10.90
CA ALA A 61 2.31 7.51 11.90
C ALA A 61 2.27 5.99 11.71
N VAL A 62 2.58 5.50 10.52
CA VAL A 62 2.68 4.06 10.23
C VAL A 62 3.80 3.35 11.00
N PHE A 63 4.80 4.09 11.48
CA PHE A 63 5.88 3.56 12.32
C PHE A 63 5.57 3.65 13.82
N SER A 64 4.53 4.41 14.19
CA SER A 64 4.13 4.56 15.58
C SER A 64 3.48 3.29 16.10
N ARG A 65 4.13 2.63 17.08
CA ARG A 65 3.57 1.49 17.80
C ARG A 65 2.35 1.88 18.66
N THR A 66 2.20 3.16 19.02
CA THR A 66 1.09 3.68 19.84
C THR A 66 -0.13 4.10 19.02
N ALA A 67 0.02 4.44 17.73
CA ALA A 67 -1.11 4.76 16.85
C ALA A 67 -2.11 3.61 16.67
N ARG A 68 -1.68 2.37 16.93
CA ARG A 68 -2.54 1.17 16.87
C ARG A 68 -3.68 1.14 17.91
N LYS A 69 -3.63 2.00 18.95
CA LYS A 69 -4.61 2.03 20.05
C LYS A 69 -5.59 3.21 20.02
N ALA A 70 -5.43 4.18 19.12
CA ALA A 70 -6.23 5.41 19.15
C ALA A 70 -7.60 5.32 18.43
N GLY A 71 -7.97 4.15 17.89
CA GLY A 71 -9.26 3.93 17.20
C GLY A 71 -10.21 2.94 17.89
N ALA A 72 -9.93 2.58 19.15
CA ALA A 72 -10.81 1.75 19.98
C ALA A 72 -11.18 2.55 21.23
N GLY A 73 -12.10 3.49 21.06
CA GLY A 73 -12.71 4.31 22.11
C GLY A 73 -14.12 4.69 21.69
#